data_AF-A0A919U7S5-F1
#
_entry.id   AF-A0A919U7S5-F1
#
_cell.length_a   1.000
_cell.length_b   1.000
_cell.length_c   1.000
_cell.angle_alpha   90.00
_cell.angle_beta   90.00
_cell.angle_gamma   90.00
#
_symmetry.space_group_name_H-M   'P 1'
#
loop_
_entity.id
_entity.type
_entity.pdbx_description
1 polymer ?
#
loop_
_entity_poly.entity_id
_entity_poly.type
_entity_poly.pdbx_seq_one_letter_code
_entity_poly.pdbx_strand_id
1 'polypeptide(L)'
;MCGVLTVSIAGWQVVARAERERTDTQVLTLRAAVLGEDATDVQRRSGPDKGGWLGHYTNGMWGQARVGRTAEDVLRDLATGADSAGVDEPECIAPDHPPEDVLDFLSAVYVCDITRNGWSFGSVEVTPMWVEPGKDPQTAVVYGFGPDAGGRLHKYRG
;
A
#
# COMPACT_ATOMS: atom_id res chain seq x y z
N MET A 1 -8.94 48.00 4.60
CA MET A 1 -9.00 46.69 5.29
C MET A 1 -8.68 45.59 4.28
N CYS A 2 -7.40 45.27 4.06
CA CYS A 2 -6.94 44.25 3.10
C CYS A 2 -5.87 43.31 3.71
N GLY A 3 -5.85 43.15 5.03
CA GLY A 3 -4.80 42.38 5.74
C GLY A 3 -5.22 41.00 6.24
N VAL A 4 -6.53 40.70 6.29
CA VAL A 4 -7.05 39.49 6.94
C VAL A 4 -7.14 38.29 5.99
N LEU A 5 -7.30 38.53 4.67
CA LEU A 5 -7.41 37.46 3.68
C LEU A 5 -6.04 36.80 3.34
N THR A 6 -4.94 37.55 3.38
CA THR A 6 -3.61 37.05 3.00
C THR A 6 -3.02 36.08 4.03
N VAL A 7 -3.27 36.33 5.32
CA VAL A 7 -2.81 35.45 6.42
C VAL A 7 -3.52 34.09 6.38
N SER A 8 -4.79 34.09 5.97
CA SER A 8 -5.60 32.87 5.86
C SER A 8 -5.07 31.95 4.76
N ILE A 9 -4.80 32.49 3.56
CA ILE A 9 -4.30 31.70 2.41
C ILE A 9 -2.91 31.12 2.67
N ALA A 10 -2.00 31.91 3.27
CA ALA A 10 -0.67 31.43 3.64
C ALA A 10 -0.73 30.31 4.70
N GLY A 11 -1.63 30.42 5.69
CA GLY A 11 -1.87 29.37 6.68
C GLY A 11 -2.35 28.05 6.07
N TRP A 12 -3.31 28.11 5.15
CA TRP A 12 -3.79 26.92 4.44
C TRP A 12 -2.71 26.25 3.58
N GLN A 13 -1.84 27.03 2.93
CA GLN A 13 -0.72 26.49 2.15
C GLN A 13 0.31 25.76 3.03
N VAL A 14 0.61 26.29 4.23
CA VAL A 14 1.51 25.64 5.19
C VAL A 14 0.92 24.33 5.70
N VAL A 15 -0.37 24.33 6.07
CA VAL A 15 -1.07 23.11 6.53
C VAL A 15 -1.13 22.06 5.43
N ALA A 16 -1.47 22.46 4.19
CA ALA A 16 -1.52 21.54 3.05
C ALA A 16 -0.14 20.93 2.75
N ARG A 17 0.92 21.73 2.87
CA ARG A 17 2.30 21.24 2.71
C ARG A 17 2.69 20.25 3.81
N ALA A 18 2.40 20.57 5.07
CA ALA A 18 2.71 19.69 6.19
C ALA A 18 1.95 18.36 6.10
N GLU A 19 0.68 18.37 5.69
CA GLU A 19 -0.10 17.14 5.51
C GLU A 19 0.42 16.31 4.33
N ARG A 20 0.90 16.97 3.27
CA ARG A 20 1.56 16.28 2.15
C ARG A 20 2.88 15.64 2.57
N GLU A 21 3.74 16.37 3.26
CA GLU A 21 5.02 15.85 3.77
C GLU A 21 4.79 14.68 4.75
N ARG A 22 3.77 14.77 5.60
CA ARG A 22 3.33 13.67 6.45
C ARG A 22 2.93 12.46 5.60
N THR A 23 2.04 12.65 4.64
CA THR A 23 1.55 11.57 3.76
C THR A 23 2.70 10.91 2.99
N ASP A 24 3.62 11.69 2.43
CA ASP A 24 4.78 11.18 1.71
C ASP A 24 5.67 10.33 2.64
N THR A 25 5.87 10.78 3.88
CA THR A 25 6.62 10.02 4.89
C THR A 25 5.93 8.71 5.23
N GLN A 26 4.61 8.72 5.46
CA GLN A 26 3.82 7.52 5.74
C GLN A 26 3.92 6.49 4.62
N VAL A 27 3.78 6.95 3.37
CA VAL A 27 3.90 6.11 2.16
C VAL A 27 5.29 5.48 2.05
N LEU A 28 6.34 6.26 2.30
CA LEU A 28 7.73 5.76 2.24
C LEU A 28 8.03 4.77 3.37
N THR A 29 7.56 5.03 4.59
CA THR A 29 7.70 4.12 5.74
C THR A 29 7.02 2.78 5.47
N LEU A 30 5.77 2.79 5.01
CA LEU A 30 5.03 1.58 4.66
C LEU A 30 5.76 0.77 3.58
N ARG A 31 6.21 1.45 2.51
CA ARG A 31 6.96 0.78 1.45
C ARG A 31 8.27 0.18 1.96
N ALA A 32 9.04 0.92 2.75
CA ALA A 32 10.31 0.44 3.29
C ALA A 32 10.10 -0.80 4.17
N ALA A 33 9.06 -0.82 4.99
CA ALA A 33 8.75 -1.96 5.85
C ALA A 33 8.37 -3.21 5.03
N VAL A 34 7.45 -3.08 4.09
CA VAL A 34 6.96 -4.21 3.28
C VAL A 34 8.05 -4.77 2.38
N LEU A 35 8.81 -3.90 1.73
CA LEU A 35 9.80 -4.30 0.73
C LEU A 35 11.14 -4.70 1.35
N GLY A 36 11.55 -4.05 2.43
CA GLY A 36 12.91 -4.20 2.97
C GLY A 36 13.98 -3.70 2.00
N GLU A 37 15.24 -3.97 2.32
CA GLU A 37 16.40 -3.51 1.53
C GLU A 37 16.65 -4.36 0.27
N ASP A 38 16.25 -5.64 0.30
CA ASP A 38 16.54 -6.63 -0.76
C ASP A 38 15.44 -6.72 -1.83
N ALA A 39 14.51 -5.77 -1.86
CA ALA A 39 13.43 -5.79 -2.83
C ALA A 39 13.91 -5.50 -4.25
N THR A 40 13.45 -6.33 -5.18
CA THR A 40 13.55 -6.03 -6.63
C THR A 40 12.22 -5.46 -7.09
N ASP A 41 12.15 -4.15 -7.35
CA ASP A 41 10.97 -3.54 -7.99
C ASP A 41 10.83 -4.05 -9.42
N VAL A 42 9.69 -4.64 -9.73
CA VAL A 42 9.31 -5.07 -11.08
C VAL A 42 8.61 -3.92 -11.82
N GLN A 43 7.83 -3.13 -11.09
CA GLN A 43 7.19 -1.92 -11.60
C GLN A 43 6.94 -0.95 -10.46
N ARG A 44 7.21 0.34 -10.68
CA ARG A 44 6.85 1.43 -9.76
C ARG A 44 6.19 2.56 -10.54
N ARG A 45 5.05 3.05 -10.04
CA ARG A 45 4.33 4.21 -10.60
C ARG A 45 3.97 5.18 -9.48
N SER A 46 4.09 6.47 -9.78
CA SER A 46 3.71 7.56 -8.88
C SER A 46 2.69 8.46 -9.59
N GLY A 47 1.64 8.89 -8.90
CA GLY A 47 0.63 9.80 -9.44
C GLY A 47 -0.62 9.10 -10.00
N PRO A 48 -1.57 9.86 -10.56
CA PRO A 48 -2.86 9.35 -10.96
C PRO A 48 -2.73 8.35 -12.13
N ASP A 49 -3.20 7.12 -11.94
CA ASP A 49 -3.35 6.18 -13.05
C ASP A 49 -4.61 6.56 -13.84
N LYS A 50 -4.44 6.80 -15.15
CA LYS A 50 -5.54 7.10 -16.09
C LYS A 50 -5.75 5.97 -17.11
N GLY A 51 -5.08 4.84 -16.98
CA GLY A 51 -5.20 3.75 -17.94
C GLY A 51 -4.53 2.46 -17.48
N GLY A 52 -5.32 1.58 -16.86
CA GLY A 52 -4.93 0.23 -16.48
C GLY A 52 -5.85 -0.35 -15.42
N TRP A 53 -5.96 -1.69 -15.38
CA TRP A 53 -6.84 -2.52 -14.55
C TRP A 53 -6.83 -2.26 -13.02
N LEU A 54 -5.94 -1.39 -12.54
CA LEU A 54 -5.80 -0.93 -11.17
C LEU A 54 -6.69 0.31 -10.98
N GLY A 55 -7.98 0.09 -10.74
CA GLY A 55 -9.01 1.13 -10.72
C GLY A 55 -8.67 2.37 -9.86
N HIS A 56 -8.97 3.55 -10.39
CA HIS A 56 -9.13 4.87 -9.73
C HIS A 56 -8.13 5.23 -8.61
N TYR A 57 -6.86 4.98 -8.81
CA TYR A 57 -5.81 5.42 -7.90
C TYR A 57 -5.28 6.79 -8.31
N THR A 58 -5.78 7.85 -7.67
CA THR A 58 -5.48 9.24 -8.06
C THR A 58 -4.28 9.83 -7.33
N ASN A 59 -4.04 9.44 -6.07
CA ASN A 59 -2.95 9.92 -5.24
C ASN A 59 -2.30 8.71 -4.54
N GLY A 60 -0.97 8.60 -4.56
CA GLY A 60 -0.26 7.49 -3.90
C GLY A 60 0.85 6.87 -4.73
N MET A 61 1.49 5.87 -4.14
CA MET A 61 2.57 5.09 -4.72
C MET A 61 2.12 3.66 -4.95
N TRP A 62 2.42 3.15 -6.14
CA TRP A 62 2.02 1.83 -6.60
C TRP A 62 3.20 1.07 -7.10
N GLY A 63 3.17 -0.23 -6.89
CA GLY A 63 4.15 -1.09 -7.53
C GLY A 63 3.93 -2.56 -7.31
N GLN A 64 4.82 -3.30 -7.94
CA GLN A 64 5.03 -4.71 -7.74
C GLN A 64 6.50 -4.94 -7.46
N ALA A 65 6.80 -5.76 -6.48
CA ALA A 65 8.15 -6.13 -6.11
C ALA A 65 8.24 -7.62 -5.78
N ARG A 66 9.46 -8.14 -5.83
CA ARG A 66 9.80 -9.44 -5.24
C ARG A 66 10.73 -9.20 -4.06
N VAL A 67 10.48 -9.91 -2.97
CA VAL A 67 11.29 -9.85 -1.75
C VAL A 67 11.80 -11.25 -1.41
N GLY A 68 13.05 -11.33 -0.95
CA GLY A 68 13.71 -12.59 -0.56
C GLY A 68 13.30 -13.07 0.84
N ARG A 69 12.00 -13.04 1.16
CA ARG A 69 11.45 -13.32 2.50
C ARG A 69 10.13 -14.06 2.40
N THR A 70 9.68 -14.65 3.52
CA THR A 70 8.40 -15.35 3.59
C THR A 70 7.22 -14.37 3.58
N ALA A 71 6.01 -14.85 3.24
CA ALA A 71 4.81 -14.04 3.30
C ALA A 71 4.52 -13.57 4.73
N GLU A 72 4.77 -14.42 5.72
CA GLU A 72 4.59 -14.13 7.14
C GLU A 72 5.52 -13.01 7.63
N ASP A 73 6.76 -12.97 7.15
CA ASP A 73 7.68 -11.87 7.45
C ASP A 73 7.20 -10.56 6.84
N VAL A 74 6.72 -10.59 5.60
CA VAL A 74 6.15 -9.40 4.94
C VAL A 74 4.93 -8.87 5.70
N LEU A 75 4.04 -9.74 6.16
CA LEU A 75 2.85 -9.36 6.94
C LEU A 75 3.22 -8.78 8.30
N ARG A 76 4.21 -9.36 8.99
CA ARG A 76 4.72 -8.84 10.27
C ARG A 76 5.33 -7.45 10.11
N ASP A 77 6.12 -7.26 9.07
CA ASP A 77 6.75 -5.98 8.79
C ASP A 77 5.73 -4.94 8.34
N LEU A 78 4.70 -5.35 7.59
CA LEU A 78 3.58 -4.49 7.25
C LEU A 78 2.90 -3.93 8.52
N ALA A 79 2.60 -4.79 9.50
CA ALA A 79 2.03 -4.35 10.78
C ALA A 79 2.95 -3.39 11.55
N THR A 80 4.25 -3.70 11.62
CA THR A 80 5.26 -2.85 12.27
C THR A 80 5.43 -1.51 11.55
N GLY A 81 5.40 -1.53 10.22
CA GLY A 81 5.48 -0.36 9.36
C GLY A 81 4.24 0.53 9.47
N ALA A 82 3.06 -0.05 9.66
CA ALA A 82 1.83 0.69 9.89
C ALA A 82 1.86 1.48 11.20
N ASP A 83 2.30 0.83 12.29
CA ASP A 83 2.51 1.49 13.58
C ASP A 83 3.54 2.63 13.46
N SER A 84 4.67 2.37 12.82
CA SER A 84 5.73 3.37 12.58
C SER A 84 5.28 4.54 11.69
N ALA A 85 4.36 4.28 10.75
CA ALA A 85 3.76 5.30 9.91
C ALA A 85 2.61 6.06 10.60
N GLY A 86 2.18 5.64 11.79
CA GLY A 86 1.01 6.21 12.46
C GLY A 86 -0.27 6.09 11.61
N VAL A 87 -0.46 4.93 10.98
CA VAL A 87 -1.71 4.52 10.33
C VAL A 87 -2.34 3.38 11.15
N ASP A 88 -3.58 3.02 10.83
CA ASP A 88 -4.30 1.98 11.56
C ASP A 88 -3.68 0.60 11.28
N GLU A 89 -3.88 -0.35 12.20
CA GLU A 89 -3.41 -1.73 12.02
C GLU A 89 -4.01 -2.33 10.72
N PRO A 90 -3.19 -2.95 9.84
CA PRO A 90 -3.67 -3.50 8.59
C PRO A 90 -4.64 -4.67 8.82
N GLU A 91 -5.80 -4.62 8.16
CA GLU A 91 -6.73 -5.74 8.14
C GLU A 91 -6.32 -6.69 7.01
N CYS A 92 -5.95 -7.94 7.32
CA CYS A 92 -5.53 -8.92 6.33
C CYS A 92 -6.48 -10.13 6.31
N ILE A 93 -6.83 -10.59 5.11
CA ILE A 93 -7.53 -11.87 4.90
C ILE A 93 -6.69 -12.79 4.04
N ALA A 94 -6.81 -14.09 4.27
CA ALA A 94 -6.36 -15.11 3.34
C ALA A 94 -7.57 -15.67 2.58
N PRO A 95 -7.79 -15.34 1.31
CA PRO A 95 -8.93 -15.86 0.58
C PRO A 95 -8.74 -17.36 0.30
N ASP A 96 -9.61 -18.20 0.86
CA ASP A 96 -9.58 -19.64 0.63
C ASP A 96 -9.80 -19.99 -0.86
N HIS A 97 -10.63 -19.19 -1.56
CA HIS A 97 -10.89 -19.26 -3.00
C HIS A 97 -10.93 -17.83 -3.59
N PRO A 98 -9.98 -17.44 -4.47
CA PRO A 98 -10.06 -16.15 -5.14
C PRO A 98 -11.28 -16.11 -6.08
N PRO A 99 -12.00 -14.98 -6.20
CA PRO A 99 -13.12 -14.83 -7.13
C PRO A 99 -12.69 -15.17 -8.57
N GLU A 100 -13.57 -15.81 -9.35
CA GLU A 100 -13.28 -16.26 -10.74
C GLU A 100 -12.90 -15.09 -11.68
N ASP A 101 -13.29 -13.87 -11.36
CA ASP A 101 -12.96 -12.64 -12.06
C ASP A 101 -11.56 -12.06 -11.69
N VAL A 102 -10.81 -12.74 -10.81
CA VAL A 102 -9.41 -12.46 -10.45
C VAL A 102 -8.46 -13.49 -11.09
N LEU A 103 -8.83 -14.02 -12.26
CA LEU A 103 -8.03 -15.01 -12.99
C LEU A 103 -6.71 -14.47 -13.59
N ASP A 104 -6.47 -13.15 -13.56
CA ASP A 104 -5.23 -12.55 -14.10
C ASP A 104 -4.09 -12.35 -13.07
N PHE A 105 -4.32 -12.66 -11.78
CA PHE A 105 -3.29 -12.61 -10.72
C PHE A 105 -3.34 -13.84 -9.81
N LEU A 106 -3.40 -15.04 -10.39
CA LEU A 106 -3.43 -16.31 -9.66
C LEU A 106 -2.53 -16.25 -8.40
N SER A 107 -3.18 -16.33 -7.23
CA SER A 107 -2.65 -16.53 -5.86
C SER A 107 -2.20 -15.32 -5.01
N ALA A 108 -2.94 -14.21 -4.91
CA ALA A 108 -2.84 -13.42 -3.67
C ALA A 108 -3.25 -14.33 -2.49
N VAL A 109 -2.29 -14.77 -1.67
CA VAL A 109 -2.57 -15.63 -0.50
C VAL A 109 -3.02 -14.76 0.66
N TYR A 110 -2.57 -13.51 0.70
CA TYR A 110 -3.06 -12.52 1.64
C TYR A 110 -3.39 -11.22 0.93
N VAL A 111 -4.55 -10.64 1.27
CA VAL A 111 -4.96 -9.31 0.86
C VAL A 111 -5.12 -8.48 2.12
N CYS A 112 -4.41 -7.37 2.20
CA CYS A 112 -4.41 -6.47 3.34
C CYS A 112 -4.89 -5.08 2.94
N ASP A 113 -5.83 -4.53 3.70
CA ASP A 113 -6.22 -3.13 3.61
C ASP A 113 -5.56 -2.33 4.73
N ILE A 114 -5.08 -1.14 4.35
CA ILE A 114 -4.45 -0.18 5.25
C ILE A 114 -5.40 1.00 5.36
N THR A 115 -5.72 1.38 6.59
CA THR A 115 -6.60 2.52 6.86
C THR A 115 -5.89 3.57 7.69
N ARG A 116 -6.39 4.80 7.64
CA ARG A 116 -5.90 5.93 8.44
C ARG A 116 -7.11 6.68 8.99
N ASN A 117 -7.32 6.58 10.30
CA ASN A 117 -8.54 7.05 10.97
C ASN A 117 -9.81 6.44 10.37
N GLY A 118 -9.78 5.16 10.02
CA GLY A 118 -10.91 4.43 9.44
C GLY A 118 -11.20 4.71 7.97
N TRP A 119 -10.36 5.50 7.30
CA TRP A 119 -10.45 5.76 5.85
C TRP A 119 -9.40 4.96 5.10
N SER A 120 -9.74 4.48 3.90
CA SER A 120 -8.79 3.77 3.04
C SER A 120 -7.53 4.61 2.77
N PHE A 121 -6.37 4.00 3.01
CA PHE A 121 -5.04 4.59 2.84
C PHE A 121 -4.10 3.69 2.03
N GLY A 122 -4.53 2.50 1.65
CA GLY A 122 -3.72 1.61 0.83
C GLY A 122 -4.16 0.17 0.88
N SER A 123 -3.52 -0.64 0.05
CA SER A 123 -3.66 -2.09 0.04
C SER A 123 -2.35 -2.76 -0.29
N VAL A 124 -2.16 -3.97 0.24
CA VAL A 124 -1.02 -4.84 -0.03
C VAL A 124 -1.54 -6.23 -0.34
N GLU A 125 -1.04 -6.82 -1.41
CA GLU A 125 -1.27 -8.22 -1.75
C GLU A 125 0.05 -8.97 -1.64
N VAL A 126 0.01 -10.09 -0.93
CA VAL A 126 1.19 -10.90 -0.61
C VAL A 126 0.98 -12.30 -1.17
N THR A 127 1.88 -12.70 -2.06
CA THR A 127 1.86 -14.00 -2.72
C THR A 127 3.16 -14.74 -2.42
N PRO A 128 3.16 -15.78 -1.57
CA PRO A 128 4.30 -16.67 -1.47
C PRO A 128 4.53 -17.32 -2.84
N MET A 129 5.73 -17.18 -3.36
CA MET A 129 6.12 -17.87 -4.58
C MET A 129 6.59 -19.28 -4.20
N TRP A 130 6.28 -20.27 -5.03
CA TRP A 130 6.73 -21.65 -4.80
C TRP A 130 8.24 -21.69 -4.59
N VAL A 131 8.65 -22.07 -3.39
CA VAL A 131 10.06 -22.19 -3.00
C VAL A 131 10.54 -23.58 -3.42
N GLU A 132 11.47 -23.65 -4.37
CA GLU A 132 12.18 -24.90 -4.64
C GLU A 132 12.97 -25.30 -3.38
N PRO A 133 12.99 -26.58 -2.97
CA PRO A 133 13.77 -27.02 -1.82
C PRO A 133 15.25 -26.58 -1.94
N GLY A 134 15.75 -25.85 -0.94
CA GLY A 134 17.12 -25.34 -0.91
C GLY A 134 17.33 -23.98 -1.59
N LYS A 135 16.27 -23.29 -2.01
CA LYS A 135 16.30 -21.87 -2.40
C LYS A 135 15.79 -20.98 -1.26
N ASP A 136 16.27 -19.74 -1.25
CA ASP A 136 15.75 -18.71 -0.35
C ASP A 136 14.26 -18.46 -0.65
N PRO A 137 13.42 -18.22 0.37
CA PRO A 137 12.01 -17.94 0.18
C PRO A 137 11.83 -16.67 -0.66
N GLN A 138 10.84 -16.68 -1.55
CA GLN A 138 10.48 -15.50 -2.33
C GLN A 138 8.99 -15.21 -2.18
N THR A 139 8.69 -13.93 -2.06
CA THR A 139 7.33 -13.42 -1.98
C THR A 139 7.16 -12.32 -3.00
N ALA A 140 6.10 -12.41 -3.81
CA ALA A 140 5.66 -11.32 -4.66
C ALA A 140 4.73 -10.41 -3.85
N VAL A 141 4.98 -9.11 -3.94
CA VAL A 141 4.21 -8.07 -3.26
C VAL A 141 3.65 -7.13 -4.31
N VAL A 142 2.35 -6.92 -4.30
CA VAL A 142 1.69 -5.82 -5.01
C VAL A 142 1.23 -4.82 -3.96
N TYR A 143 1.54 -3.54 -4.15
CA TYR A 143 1.23 -2.53 -3.15
C TYR A 143 0.66 -1.25 -3.75
N GLY A 144 -0.18 -0.61 -2.95
CA GLY A 144 -0.69 0.73 -3.11
C GLY A 144 -0.68 1.44 -1.78
N PHE A 145 0.03 2.56 -1.67
CA PHE A 145 0.07 3.36 -0.44
C PHE A 145 -0.28 4.82 -0.72
N GLY A 146 -1.13 5.40 0.12
CA GLY A 146 -1.54 6.80 0.05
C GLY A 146 -3.06 6.99 0.11
N PRO A 147 -3.52 8.22 0.32
CA PRO A 147 -4.94 8.54 0.26
C PRO A 147 -5.47 8.20 -1.14
N ASP A 148 -6.59 7.46 -1.21
CA ASP A 148 -7.15 6.93 -2.46
C ASP A 148 -6.34 5.77 -3.07
N ALA A 149 -5.50 5.10 -2.28
CA ALA A 149 -4.83 3.86 -2.67
C ALA A 149 -5.64 2.57 -2.41
N GLY A 150 -6.96 2.72 -2.43
CA GLY A 150 -7.93 1.62 -2.41
C GLY A 150 -8.02 0.87 -1.09
N GLY A 151 -9.15 0.19 -0.92
CA GLY A 151 -9.34 -0.92 -0.01
C GLY A 151 -9.91 -2.07 -0.83
N ARG A 152 -9.19 -3.19 -0.92
CA ARG A 152 -9.58 -4.37 -1.69
C ARG A 152 -10.47 -5.31 -0.90
N LEU A 153 -10.46 -5.29 0.44
CA LEU A 153 -11.29 -6.19 1.26
C LEU A 153 -12.78 -6.02 1.03
N HIS A 154 -13.25 -4.81 0.68
CA HIS A 154 -14.65 -4.57 0.34
C HIS A 154 -15.14 -5.46 -0.81
N LYS A 155 -14.25 -5.96 -1.68
CA LYS A 155 -14.60 -6.90 -2.76
C LYS A 155 -14.71 -8.35 -2.30
N TYR A 156 -14.09 -8.72 -1.17
CA TYR A 156 -14.00 -10.10 -0.68
C TYR A 156 -14.94 -10.42 0.50
N ARG A 157 -15.61 -9.41 1.08
CA ARG A 157 -16.61 -9.57 2.15
C ARG A 157 -18.04 -9.81 1.61
N GLY A 158 -18.17 -10.31 0.38
CA GLY A 158 -19.45 -10.61 -0.28
C GLY A 158 -20.13 -11.86 0.25
#